data_AF-Q4R3F0-F1
#
_entry.id   AF-Q4R3F0-F1
#
_cell.length_a   1.000
_cell.length_b   1.000
_cell.length_c   1.000
_cell.angle_alpha   90.00
_cell.angle_beta   90.00
_cell.angle_gamma   90.00
#
_symmetry.space_group_name_H-M   'P 1'
#
loop_
_entity.id
_entity.type
_entity.pdbx_description
1 polymer ?
#
loop_
_entity_poly.entity_id
_entity_poly.type
_entity_poly.pdbx_seq_one_letter_code
_entity_poly.pdbx_strand_id
1 'polypeptide(L)'
;MGWITEDLIRRNAEHNDCVIFSLEELSLHQQEIERLEHIDKWCRDLKILYLQNNLIGKIENVSKLKKLEYLNLALNNIEKIENLEGCEELAKLDLTVNFIGELSSIKTLKHNIHLKELFLMGNPCAFFDHYREFVVATLPQLKWLDGKGIEPSERIKALQEYSIIEPQIREQEKDHCLKRAKLKEEAQRKHQEEDKNEDKRSNAGFDGRWYTDINATLSSLESKDHLQAPDTEEHNTKKLDNSEDDLEFWNKPCLFTPESRLETLRHMEKQRKNQEKLSERKKKVKPPRTLITEDGKALNVNEPKIDFSLKDNEKQIILDLAVYRYMDTSLINVDVQPTYVRVMIKGKPFQLVLPAEVKPDSSSAKRSQTTGHLVICMPKVGEVITGGQRAFTSVKTTSDRSREHINTRSKHMEKLEVDPSKHSFPDVTNIVQGKKHTPRRRPEPKIIPSEEDPTFEDNPEVPPLI
;
A
#
# COMPACT_ATOMS: atom_id res chain seq x y z
N MET A 1 -4.13 9.40 10.95
CA MET A 1 -4.05 10.56 11.89
C MET A 1 -2.71 11.27 11.71
N GLY A 2 -2.69 12.34 10.92
CA GLY A 2 -1.51 13.14 10.63
C GLY A 2 -1.25 14.14 11.75
N TRP A 3 -0.16 13.96 12.49
CA TRP A 3 0.39 14.99 13.38
C TRP A 3 1.64 15.55 12.72
N ILE A 4 1.94 16.81 12.99
CA ILE A 4 3.18 17.40 12.52
C ILE A 4 4.31 16.78 13.34
N THR A 5 5.11 15.94 12.71
CA THR A 5 6.33 15.38 13.30
C THR A 5 7.53 16.19 12.88
N GLU A 6 8.56 16.21 13.72
CA GLU A 6 9.83 16.86 13.38
C GLU A 6 10.42 16.26 12.09
N ASP A 7 10.32 14.93 11.92
CA ASP A 7 10.76 14.23 10.71
C ASP A 7 10.02 14.70 9.44
N LEU A 8 8.73 15.01 9.56
CA LEU A 8 7.94 15.53 8.43
C LEU A 8 8.45 16.91 7.99
N ILE A 9 8.76 17.78 8.94
CA ILE A 9 9.33 19.10 8.64
C ILE A 9 10.74 18.93 8.07
N ARG A 10 11.57 18.05 8.64
CA ARG A 10 12.94 17.81 8.15
C ARG A 10 12.96 17.30 6.71
N ARG A 11 12.05 16.40 6.33
CA ARG A 11 11.90 15.92 4.94
C ARG A 11 11.47 17.03 3.98
N ASN A 12 10.55 17.91 4.39
CA ASN A 12 10.18 19.05 3.55
C ASN A 12 11.26 20.15 3.52
N ALA A 13 12.14 20.17 4.52
CA ALA A 13 13.29 21.07 4.66
C ALA A 13 14.57 20.53 4.00
N GLU A 14 14.50 19.51 3.12
CA GLU A 14 15.68 18.92 2.47
C GLU A 14 16.53 19.97 1.72
N HIS A 15 15.88 20.99 1.17
CA HIS A 15 16.54 22.11 0.49
C HIS A 15 17.23 23.11 1.43
N ASN A 16 17.04 22.98 2.74
CA ASN A 16 17.64 23.83 3.78
C ASN A 16 18.59 23.04 4.70
N ASP A 17 19.33 22.07 4.14
CA ASP A 17 20.26 21.19 4.86
C ASP A 17 19.62 20.47 6.06
N CYS A 18 18.30 20.20 6.01
CA CYS A 18 17.50 19.67 7.12
C CYS A 18 17.51 20.55 8.39
N VAL A 19 17.90 21.83 8.28
CA VAL A 19 17.90 22.81 9.38
C VAL A 19 16.51 23.44 9.48
N ILE A 20 15.75 23.01 10.47
CA ILE A 20 14.36 23.43 10.69
C ILE A 20 14.23 24.86 11.27
N PHE A 21 15.26 25.33 11.98
CA PHE A 21 15.22 26.59 12.72
C PHE A 21 15.29 27.84 11.83
N SER A 22 16.05 27.76 10.74
CA SER A 22 16.29 28.85 9.79
C SER A 22 15.32 28.84 8.60
N LEU A 23 14.28 28.02 8.67
CA LEU A 23 13.41 27.76 7.53
C LEU A 23 12.46 28.94 7.34
N GLU A 24 12.56 29.60 6.18
CA GLU A 24 11.73 30.76 5.83
C GLU A 24 10.42 30.37 5.14
N GLU A 25 10.41 29.26 4.39
CA GLU A 25 9.24 28.80 3.63
C GLU A 25 8.97 27.32 3.90
N LEU A 26 7.76 26.99 4.37
CA LEU A 26 7.35 25.63 4.70
C LEU A 26 6.14 25.21 3.87
N SER A 27 6.33 24.16 3.08
CA SER A 27 5.25 23.51 2.32
C SER A 27 4.80 22.22 2.97
N LEU A 28 3.57 22.21 3.49
CA LEU A 28 2.91 21.06 4.13
C LEU A 28 1.53 20.83 3.51
N HIS A 29 1.46 20.83 2.19
CA HIS A 29 0.22 20.53 1.49
C HIS A 29 -0.10 19.03 1.49
N GLN A 30 -1.38 18.68 1.57
CA GLN A 30 -1.86 17.30 1.42
C GLN A 30 -1.25 16.29 2.42
N GLN A 31 -0.98 16.72 3.65
CA GLN A 31 -0.37 15.87 4.69
C GLN A 31 -1.38 15.31 5.71
N GLU A 32 -2.68 15.50 5.46
CA GLU A 32 -3.77 15.01 6.32
C GLU A 32 -3.62 15.50 7.78
N ILE A 33 -3.06 16.70 7.96
CA ILE A 33 -2.78 17.28 9.28
C ILE A 33 -4.09 17.73 9.93
N GLU A 34 -4.38 17.20 11.12
CA GLU A 34 -5.58 17.58 11.88
C GLU A 34 -5.33 18.73 12.87
N ARG A 35 -4.09 18.84 13.37
CA ARG A 35 -3.70 19.82 14.40
C ARG A 35 -2.35 20.44 14.11
N LEU A 36 -2.28 21.75 14.30
CA LEU A 36 -1.05 22.54 14.22
C LEU A 36 -0.36 22.50 15.58
N GLU A 37 0.44 21.46 15.82
CA GLU A 37 1.23 21.34 17.04
C GLU A 37 2.73 21.55 16.73
N HIS A 38 3.44 22.23 17.63
CA HIS A 38 4.91 22.36 17.68
C HIS A 38 5.61 23.20 16.59
N ILE A 39 4.91 23.71 15.56
CA ILE A 39 5.49 24.64 14.57
C ILE A 39 6.15 25.84 15.26
N ASP A 40 5.53 26.33 16.35
CA ASP A 40 6.01 27.44 17.18
C ASP A 40 7.39 27.20 17.82
N LYS A 41 7.74 25.93 18.04
CA LYS A 41 9.02 25.54 18.64
C LYS A 41 10.10 25.34 17.59
N TRP A 42 9.73 24.76 16.45
CA TRP A 42 10.67 24.31 15.44
C TRP A 42 11.06 25.39 14.43
N CYS A 43 10.11 26.21 13.97
CA CYS A 43 10.30 27.11 12.84
C CYS A 43 9.93 28.55 13.22
N ARG A 44 10.77 29.21 14.03
CA ARG A 44 10.50 30.58 14.54
C ARG A 44 10.65 31.68 13.49
N ASP A 45 11.47 31.42 12.47
CA ASP A 45 11.81 32.39 11.42
C ASP A 45 10.98 32.23 10.14
N LEU A 46 9.87 31.50 10.23
CA LEU A 46 9.01 31.21 9.10
C LEU A 46 8.31 32.47 8.59
N LYS A 47 8.46 32.75 7.29
CA LYS A 47 7.80 33.83 6.55
C LYS A 47 6.59 33.34 5.78
N ILE A 48 6.67 32.16 5.17
CA ILE A 48 5.60 31.60 4.33
C ILE A 48 5.23 30.20 4.80
N LEU A 49 3.95 29.97 5.09
CA LEU A 49 3.42 28.68 5.51
C LEU A 49 2.28 28.23 4.61
N TYR A 50 2.52 27.14 3.88
CA TYR A 50 1.55 26.49 3.01
C TYR A 50 0.97 25.25 3.70
N LEU A 51 -0.30 25.32 4.06
CA LEU A 51 -1.05 24.25 4.73
C LEU A 51 -2.32 23.89 3.95
N GLN A 52 -2.34 24.13 2.64
CA GLN A 52 -3.50 23.86 1.81
C GLN A 52 -3.87 22.37 1.78
N ASN A 53 -5.18 22.11 1.73
CA ASN A 53 -5.76 20.76 1.66
C ASN A 53 -5.31 19.84 2.80
N ASN A 54 -5.42 20.32 4.03
CA ASN A 54 -5.30 19.53 5.26
C ASN A 54 -6.66 19.43 5.96
N LEU A 55 -6.68 18.95 7.20
CA LEU A 55 -7.90 18.72 8.00
C LEU A 55 -7.89 19.55 9.27
N ILE A 56 -7.21 20.71 9.24
CA ILE A 56 -7.01 21.55 10.42
C ILE A 56 -8.37 22.11 10.86
N GLY A 57 -8.82 21.68 12.04
CA GLY A 57 -10.10 22.14 12.60
C GLY A 57 -10.02 23.47 13.35
N LYS A 58 -8.83 23.76 13.90
CA LYS A 58 -8.57 24.96 14.71
C LYS A 58 -7.18 25.50 14.44
N ILE A 59 -7.06 26.82 14.39
CA ILE A 59 -5.78 27.51 14.29
C ILE A 59 -5.21 27.60 15.71
N GLU A 60 -4.18 26.82 16.00
CA GLU A 60 -3.49 26.81 17.29
C GLU A 60 -1.97 26.93 17.06
N ASN A 61 -1.25 27.45 18.06
CA ASN A 61 0.22 27.60 18.06
C ASN A 61 0.85 28.52 16.97
N VAL A 62 0.07 29.15 16.09
CA VAL A 62 0.61 30.09 15.08
C VAL A 62 1.01 31.44 15.71
N SER A 63 0.46 31.80 16.86
CA SER A 63 0.65 33.10 17.54
C SER A 63 2.10 33.48 17.86
N LYS A 64 3.05 32.53 17.87
CA LYS A 64 4.47 32.82 18.16
C LYS A 64 5.30 33.13 16.90
N LEU A 65 4.74 32.95 15.72
CA LEU A 65 5.41 33.16 14.44
C LEU A 65 5.41 34.64 14.06
N LYS A 66 6.30 35.41 14.67
CA LYS A 66 6.36 36.87 14.50
C LYS A 66 6.71 37.31 13.08
N LYS A 67 7.50 36.50 12.36
CA LYS A 67 7.97 36.80 11.00
C LYS A 67 7.05 36.28 9.89
N LEU A 68 5.91 35.68 10.24
CA LEU A 68 5.03 35.06 9.27
C LEU A 68 4.32 36.14 8.44
N GLU A 69 4.64 36.22 7.15
CA GLU A 69 4.08 37.19 6.20
C GLU A 69 2.90 36.60 5.42
N TYR A 70 2.96 35.31 5.06
CA TYR A 70 1.92 34.63 4.30
C TYR A 70 1.51 33.30 4.94
N LEU A 71 0.21 33.16 5.23
CA LEU A 71 -0.39 31.94 5.73
C LEU A 71 -1.47 31.45 4.77
N ASN A 72 -1.25 30.26 4.19
CA ASN A 72 -2.23 29.59 3.35
C ASN A 72 -2.87 28.41 4.07
N LEU A 73 -4.13 28.56 4.43
CA LEU A 73 -4.98 27.56 5.08
C LEU A 73 -6.17 27.18 4.19
N ALA A 74 -6.05 27.34 2.87
CA ALA A 74 -7.07 26.96 1.92
C ALA A 74 -7.48 25.47 2.07
N LEU A 75 -8.75 25.15 1.85
CA LEU A 75 -9.27 23.78 1.84
C LEU A 75 -9.03 23.01 3.17
N ASN A 76 -9.21 23.68 4.32
CA ASN A 76 -9.15 23.08 5.65
C ASN A 76 -10.53 22.98 6.31
N ASN A 77 -10.57 22.59 7.59
CA ASN A 77 -11.77 22.39 8.37
C ASN A 77 -12.00 23.50 9.43
N ILE A 78 -11.48 24.71 9.18
CA ILE A 78 -11.47 25.79 10.18
C ILE A 78 -12.88 26.36 10.34
N GLU A 79 -13.42 26.32 11.56
CA GLU A 79 -14.75 26.87 11.89
C GLU A 79 -14.70 28.30 12.48
N LYS A 80 -13.58 28.64 13.14
CA LYS A 80 -13.38 29.90 13.86
C LYS A 80 -11.96 30.42 13.62
N ILE A 81 -11.83 31.73 13.41
CA ILE A 81 -10.52 32.40 13.32
C ILE A 81 -10.08 32.78 14.73
N GLU A 82 -9.05 32.13 15.25
CA GLU A 82 -8.49 32.40 16.58
C GLU A 82 -6.96 32.28 16.57
N ASN A 83 -6.29 32.79 17.60
CA ASN A 83 -4.84 32.66 17.81
C ASN A 83 -3.92 33.27 16.73
N LEU A 84 -4.41 34.20 15.91
CA LEU A 84 -3.59 34.94 14.94
C LEU A 84 -3.08 36.30 15.44
N GLU A 85 -3.45 36.71 16.67
CA GLU A 85 -3.12 38.03 17.23
C GLU A 85 -1.61 38.29 17.36
N GLY A 86 -0.81 37.24 17.57
CA GLY A 86 0.65 37.36 17.73
C GLY A 86 1.46 37.36 16.43
N CYS A 87 0.83 37.16 15.27
CA CYS A 87 1.50 37.21 13.96
C CYS A 87 1.61 38.67 13.49
N GLU A 88 2.57 39.41 14.04
CA GLU A 88 2.71 40.86 13.81
C GLU A 88 2.90 41.20 12.32
N GLU A 89 3.72 40.44 11.60
CA GLU A 89 4.08 40.68 10.18
C GLU A 89 3.10 40.07 9.14
N LEU A 90 1.98 39.48 9.57
CA LEU A 90 1.07 38.78 8.66
C LEU A 90 0.45 39.73 7.63
N ALA A 91 0.83 39.57 6.37
CA ALA A 91 0.43 40.43 5.25
C ALA A 91 -0.69 39.81 4.39
N LYS A 92 -0.67 38.48 4.24
CA LYS A 92 -1.62 37.74 3.41
C LYS A 92 -2.16 36.52 4.16
N LEU A 93 -3.48 36.38 4.21
CA LEU A 93 -4.16 35.24 4.83
C LEU A 93 -5.16 34.63 3.85
N ASP A 94 -4.95 33.36 3.53
CA ASP A 94 -5.84 32.59 2.65
C ASP A 94 -6.59 31.54 3.48
N LEU A 95 -7.91 31.72 3.58
CA LEU A 95 -8.86 30.84 4.25
C LEU A 95 -9.93 30.34 3.26
N THR A 96 -9.62 30.29 1.97
CA THR A 96 -10.56 29.83 0.94
C THR A 96 -11.07 28.41 1.23
N VAL A 97 -12.37 28.19 1.02
CA VAL A 97 -13.04 26.89 1.14
C VAL A 97 -12.78 26.23 2.51
N ASN A 98 -13.08 26.98 3.58
CA ASN A 98 -13.14 26.51 4.96
C ASN A 98 -14.60 26.52 5.46
N PHE A 99 -14.81 26.32 6.76
CA PHE A 99 -16.13 26.27 7.39
C PHE A 99 -16.37 27.41 8.38
N ILE A 100 -15.78 28.58 8.10
CA ILE A 100 -15.89 29.75 8.98
C ILE A 100 -17.34 30.24 8.97
N GLY A 101 -18.02 30.07 10.10
CA GLY A 101 -19.40 30.48 10.30
C GLY A 101 -19.58 31.66 11.26
N GLU A 102 -18.54 32.00 12.03
CA GLU A 102 -18.56 33.09 13.00
C GLU A 102 -17.72 34.27 12.48
N LEU A 103 -18.38 35.24 11.87
CA LEU A 103 -17.76 36.45 11.33
C LEU A 103 -17.21 37.37 12.44
N SER A 104 -17.77 37.29 13.64
CA SER A 104 -17.28 37.93 14.87
C SER A 104 -15.81 37.61 15.15
N SER A 105 -15.34 36.43 14.72
CA SER A 105 -13.93 36.00 14.85
C SER A 105 -12.96 36.88 14.07
N ILE A 106 -13.41 37.59 13.04
CA ILE A 106 -12.57 38.50 12.24
C ILE A 106 -12.07 39.67 13.08
N LYS A 107 -12.77 40.03 14.18
CA LYS A 107 -12.31 41.06 15.12
C LYS A 107 -10.93 40.75 15.71
N THR A 108 -10.57 39.48 15.84
CA THR A 108 -9.24 39.02 16.26
C THR A 108 -8.14 39.48 15.31
N LEU A 109 -8.41 39.53 14.00
CA LEU A 109 -7.47 39.98 12.97
C LEU A 109 -7.19 41.49 13.01
N LYS A 110 -7.95 42.26 13.79
CA LYS A 110 -7.73 43.70 13.95
C LYS A 110 -6.33 44.02 14.51
N HIS A 111 -5.76 43.12 15.31
CA HIS A 111 -4.43 43.25 15.89
C HIS A 111 -3.30 43.14 14.84
N ASN A 112 -3.55 42.49 13.72
CA ASN A 112 -2.57 42.30 12.64
C ASN A 112 -2.52 43.57 11.77
N ILE A 113 -1.65 44.52 12.13
CA ILE A 113 -1.52 45.82 11.46
C ILE A 113 -1.03 45.71 10.00
N HIS A 114 -0.29 44.65 9.67
CA HIS A 114 0.30 44.46 8.35
C HIS A 114 -0.61 43.70 7.36
N LEU A 115 -1.77 43.22 7.80
CA LEU A 115 -2.68 42.40 6.99
C LEU A 115 -3.32 43.22 5.86
N LYS A 116 -2.94 42.93 4.61
CA LYS A 116 -3.39 43.63 3.40
C LYS A 116 -4.33 42.79 2.55
N GLU A 117 -4.16 41.48 2.53
CA GLU A 117 -4.92 40.55 1.67
C GLU A 117 -5.59 39.47 2.51
N LEU A 118 -6.91 39.33 2.36
CA LEU A 118 -7.72 38.31 3.03
C LEU A 118 -8.61 37.59 2.02
N PHE A 119 -8.56 36.26 2.02
CA PHE A 119 -9.42 35.42 1.20
C PHE A 119 -10.29 34.54 2.08
N LEU A 120 -11.60 34.66 1.91
CA LEU A 120 -12.66 33.98 2.66
C LEU A 120 -13.71 33.34 1.72
N MET A 121 -13.48 33.35 0.40
CA MET A 121 -14.35 32.71 -0.57
C MET A 121 -14.62 31.23 -0.22
N GLY A 122 -15.88 30.79 -0.35
CA GLY A 122 -16.27 29.40 -0.09
C GLY A 122 -16.48 29.06 1.39
N ASN A 123 -16.49 30.05 2.29
CA ASN A 123 -16.89 29.86 3.68
C ASN A 123 -18.39 30.11 3.87
N PRO A 124 -19.04 29.50 4.86
CA PRO A 124 -20.42 29.81 5.26
C PRO A 124 -20.67 31.31 5.51
N CYS A 125 -19.67 32.02 6.04
CA CYS A 125 -19.77 33.46 6.30
C CYS A 125 -19.90 34.32 5.04
N ALA A 126 -19.45 33.84 3.87
CA ALA A 126 -19.57 34.56 2.61
C ALA A 126 -21.03 34.60 2.10
N PHE A 127 -21.92 33.78 2.65
CA PHE A 127 -23.36 33.79 2.34
C PHE A 127 -24.16 34.74 3.24
N PHE A 128 -23.54 35.38 4.23
CA PHE A 128 -24.23 36.33 5.09
C PHE A 128 -24.48 37.64 4.36
N ASP A 129 -25.65 38.24 4.62
CA ASP A 129 -25.97 39.55 4.10
C ASP A 129 -25.01 40.58 4.69
N HIS A 130 -24.55 41.52 3.87
CA HIS A 130 -23.61 42.57 4.26
C HIS A 130 -22.24 42.07 4.80
N TYR A 131 -21.87 40.83 4.47
CA TYR A 131 -20.60 40.22 4.83
C TYR A 131 -19.40 41.12 4.46
N ARG A 132 -19.39 41.64 3.23
CA ARG A 132 -18.27 42.41 2.70
C ARG A 132 -18.09 43.72 3.46
N GLU A 133 -19.19 44.43 3.68
CA GLU A 133 -19.25 45.70 4.41
C GLU A 133 -18.80 45.50 5.87
N PHE A 134 -19.23 44.43 6.53
CA PHE A 134 -18.80 44.13 7.90
C PHE A 134 -17.29 43.87 8.00
N VAL A 135 -16.72 43.09 7.07
CA VAL A 135 -15.27 42.82 7.06
C VAL A 135 -14.48 44.09 6.81
N VAL A 136 -14.90 44.91 5.83
CA VAL A 136 -14.25 46.19 5.50
C VAL A 136 -14.32 47.19 6.66
N ALA A 137 -15.44 47.25 7.38
CA ALA A 137 -15.59 48.12 8.55
C ALA A 137 -14.79 47.64 9.76
N THR A 138 -14.68 46.31 9.94
CA THR A 138 -13.94 45.71 11.06
C THR A 138 -12.42 45.80 10.88
N LEU A 139 -11.93 45.67 9.65
CA LEU A 139 -10.50 45.63 9.30
C LEU A 139 -10.08 46.83 8.44
N PRO A 140 -9.77 48.00 9.05
CA PRO A 140 -9.36 49.20 8.32
C PRO A 140 -8.04 49.05 7.55
N GLN A 141 -7.16 48.13 7.96
CA GLN A 141 -5.86 47.88 7.33
C GLN A 141 -5.95 47.12 5.99
N LEU A 142 -7.08 46.45 5.73
CA LEU A 142 -7.23 45.55 4.59
C LEU A 142 -7.31 46.33 3.27
N LYS A 143 -6.58 45.87 2.25
CA LYS A 143 -6.55 46.45 0.89
C LYS A 143 -7.33 45.61 -0.12
N TRP A 144 -7.25 44.28 0.02
CA TRP A 144 -7.89 43.32 -0.89
C TRP A 144 -8.69 42.32 -0.09
N LEU A 145 -9.94 42.12 -0.49
CA LEU A 145 -10.86 41.14 0.07
C LEU A 145 -11.40 40.27 -1.07
N ASP A 146 -11.16 38.97 -0.99
CA ASP A 146 -11.65 37.97 -1.97
C ASP A 146 -11.24 38.29 -3.41
N GLY A 147 -9.99 38.76 -3.60
CA GLY A 147 -9.45 39.17 -4.89
C GLY A 147 -9.97 40.52 -5.42
N LYS A 148 -10.86 41.20 -4.70
CA LYS A 148 -11.36 42.53 -5.06
C LYS A 148 -10.69 43.60 -4.20
N GLY A 149 -10.19 44.66 -4.84
CA GLY A 149 -9.68 45.83 -4.13
C GLY A 149 -10.79 46.53 -3.34
N ILE A 150 -10.46 47.07 -2.17
CA ILE A 150 -11.39 47.83 -1.33
C ILE A 150 -11.23 49.32 -1.66
N GLU A 151 -12.29 49.93 -2.18
CA GLU A 151 -12.30 51.36 -2.46
C GLU A 151 -12.50 52.20 -1.19
N PRO A 152 -11.91 53.41 -1.11
CA PRO A 152 -12.17 54.32 0.00
C PRO A 152 -13.66 54.65 0.20
N SER A 153 -14.42 54.77 -0.90
CA SER A 153 -15.87 55.02 -0.87
C SER A 153 -16.65 53.88 -0.24
N GLU A 154 -16.26 52.63 -0.53
CA GLU A 154 -16.85 51.43 0.07
C GLU A 154 -16.62 51.42 1.58
N ARG A 155 -15.41 51.75 2.02
CA ARG A 155 -15.05 51.81 3.43
C ARG A 155 -15.87 52.84 4.22
N ILE A 156 -16.13 54.01 3.64
CA ILE A 156 -16.94 55.04 4.30
C ILE A 156 -18.39 54.56 4.49
N LYS A 157 -18.99 53.94 3.47
CA LYS A 157 -20.35 53.37 3.56
C LYS A 157 -20.42 52.26 4.62
N ALA A 158 -19.46 51.34 4.57
CA ALA A 158 -19.36 50.25 5.54
C ALA A 158 -19.28 50.75 7.00
N LEU A 159 -18.51 51.82 7.25
CA LEU A 159 -18.41 52.43 8.58
C LEU A 159 -19.71 53.12 9.04
N GLN A 160 -20.45 53.74 8.13
CA GLN A 160 -21.74 54.39 8.44
C GLN A 160 -22.82 53.35 8.76
N GLU A 161 -22.85 52.25 8.01
CA GLU A 161 -23.85 51.18 8.15
C GLU A 161 -23.50 50.15 9.23
N TYR A 162 -22.26 50.18 9.76
CA TYR A 162 -21.75 49.21 10.73
C TYR A 162 -22.69 48.98 11.93
N SER A 163 -23.32 50.05 12.45
CA SER A 163 -24.23 49.96 13.60
C SER A 163 -25.50 49.15 13.32
N ILE A 164 -25.93 49.04 12.05
CA ILE A 164 -27.10 48.28 11.62
C ILE A 164 -26.70 46.86 11.19
N ILE A 165 -25.55 46.75 10.53
CA ILE A 165 -25.03 45.48 9.99
C ILE A 165 -24.57 44.54 11.12
N GLU A 166 -23.87 45.05 12.14
CA GLU A 166 -23.35 44.23 13.25
C GLU A 166 -24.41 43.35 13.94
N PRO A 167 -25.59 43.87 14.36
CA PRO A 167 -26.62 43.04 14.97
C PRO A 167 -27.25 42.04 14.00
N GLN A 168 -27.43 42.39 12.73
CA GLN A 168 -27.97 41.48 11.71
C GLN A 168 -27.06 40.26 11.50
N ILE A 169 -25.76 40.51 11.36
CA ILE A 169 -24.77 39.43 11.22
C ILE A 169 -24.73 38.57 12.46
N ARG A 170 -24.81 39.16 13.65
CA ARG A 170 -24.85 38.41 14.92
C ARG A 170 -26.08 37.52 15.03
N GLU A 171 -27.20 37.88 14.42
CA GLU A 171 -28.39 37.02 14.32
C GLU A 171 -28.15 35.85 13.34
N GLN A 172 -27.61 36.14 12.15
CA GLN A 172 -27.27 35.11 11.15
C GLN A 172 -26.23 34.11 11.66
N GLU A 173 -25.24 34.57 12.43
CA GLU A 173 -24.24 33.73 13.11
C GLU A 173 -24.89 32.78 14.11
N LYS A 174 -25.86 33.25 14.90
CA LYS A 174 -26.59 32.41 15.86
C LYS A 174 -27.39 31.32 15.13
N ASP A 175 -28.09 31.70 14.07
CA ASP A 175 -28.86 30.75 13.27
C ASP A 175 -27.96 29.70 12.60
N HIS A 176 -26.81 30.13 12.07
CA HIS A 176 -25.80 29.24 11.53
C HIS A 176 -25.23 28.31 12.60
N CYS A 177 -24.88 28.84 13.77
CA CYS A 177 -24.37 28.06 14.90
C CYS A 177 -25.40 27.01 15.36
N LEU A 178 -26.68 27.35 15.44
CA LEU A 178 -27.75 26.41 15.78
C LEU A 178 -27.93 25.31 14.73
N LYS A 179 -27.90 25.66 13.43
CA LYS A 179 -27.94 24.67 12.34
C LYS A 179 -26.72 23.74 12.38
N ARG A 180 -25.53 24.31 12.58
CA ARG A 180 -24.27 23.56 12.65
C ARG A 180 -24.24 22.63 13.86
N ALA A 181 -24.73 23.06 15.02
CA ALA A 181 -24.82 22.24 16.23
C ALA A 181 -25.71 20.99 16.00
N LYS A 182 -26.86 21.15 15.33
CA LYS A 182 -27.74 20.03 14.96
C LYS A 182 -27.05 19.05 14.01
N LEU A 183 -26.37 19.56 12.99
CA LEU A 183 -25.64 18.72 12.02
C LEU A 183 -24.51 17.94 12.69
N LYS A 184 -23.77 18.57 13.62
CA LYS A 184 -22.70 17.94 14.38
C LYS A 184 -23.24 16.82 15.28
N GLU A 185 -24.37 17.03 15.93
CA GLU A 185 -25.04 16.00 16.73
C GLU A 185 -25.49 14.82 15.86
N GLU A 186 -26.08 15.09 14.69
CA GLU A 186 -26.50 14.04 13.75
C GLU A 186 -25.31 13.23 13.22
N ALA A 187 -24.20 13.88 12.88
CA ALA A 187 -22.96 13.23 12.45
C ALA A 187 -22.36 12.34 13.55
N GLN A 188 -22.36 12.82 14.81
CA GLN A 188 -21.91 12.02 15.95
C GLN A 188 -22.78 10.79 16.19
N ARG A 189 -24.11 10.91 16.03
CA ARG A 189 -25.03 9.78 16.14
C ARG A 189 -24.75 8.73 15.05
N LYS A 190 -24.60 9.16 13.79
CA LYS A 190 -24.26 8.27 12.67
C LYS A 190 -22.93 7.53 12.92
N HIS A 191 -21.90 8.24 13.34
CA HIS A 191 -20.61 7.63 13.69
C HIS A 191 -20.74 6.57 14.80
N GLN A 192 -21.51 6.85 15.86
CA GLN A 192 -21.72 5.88 16.94
C GLN A 192 -22.52 4.66 16.49
N GLU A 193 -23.45 4.82 15.54
CA GLU A 193 -24.20 3.71 14.95
C GLU A 193 -23.31 2.85 14.05
N GLU A 194 -22.43 3.47 13.28
CA GLU A 194 -21.44 2.78 12.44
C GLU A 194 -20.44 1.99 13.29
N ASP A 195 -19.87 2.59 14.34
CA ASP A 195 -18.96 1.90 15.27
C ASP A 195 -19.65 0.67 15.89
N LYS A 196 -20.90 0.80 16.34
CA LYS A 196 -21.69 -0.32 16.89
C LYS A 196 -21.97 -1.41 15.87
N ASN A 197 -22.18 -1.05 14.61
CA ASN A 197 -22.42 -2.02 13.53
C ASN A 197 -21.12 -2.74 13.14
N GLU A 198 -19.98 -2.06 13.14
CA GLU A 198 -18.66 -2.70 12.94
C GLU A 198 -18.32 -3.65 14.11
N ASP A 199 -18.58 -3.27 15.35
CA ASP A 199 -18.41 -4.13 16.53
C ASP A 199 -19.31 -5.37 16.49
N LYS A 200 -20.56 -5.22 16.01
CA LYS A 200 -21.45 -6.37 15.79
C LYS A 200 -20.96 -7.27 14.67
N ARG A 201 -20.50 -6.72 13.54
CA ARG A 201 -19.95 -7.51 12.42
C ARG A 201 -18.67 -8.25 12.82
N SER A 202 -17.81 -7.63 13.64
CA SER A 202 -16.58 -8.28 14.12
C SER A 202 -16.86 -9.36 15.17
N ASN A 203 -17.78 -9.14 16.11
CA ASN A 203 -18.17 -10.14 17.11
C ASN A 203 -19.02 -11.29 16.54
N ALA A 204 -19.82 -11.06 15.50
CA ALA A 204 -20.61 -12.10 14.85
C ALA A 204 -19.75 -13.13 14.07
N GLY A 205 -18.46 -12.85 13.85
CA GLY A 205 -17.53 -13.73 13.12
C GLY A 205 -16.69 -14.68 13.99
N PHE A 206 -16.89 -14.71 15.32
CA PHE A 206 -16.13 -15.54 16.25
C PHE A 206 -17.04 -16.51 17.02
N ASP A 207 -17.70 -17.44 16.32
CA ASP A 207 -18.15 -18.70 16.92
C ASP A 207 -17.06 -19.74 16.63
N GLY A 208 -16.34 -20.16 17.67
CA GLY A 208 -15.19 -21.07 17.63
C GLY A 208 -15.52 -22.52 17.23
N ARG A 209 -16.46 -22.73 16.31
CA ARG A 209 -16.90 -24.02 15.79
C ARG A 209 -16.19 -24.33 14.48
N TRP A 210 -14.97 -24.84 14.59
CA TRP A 210 -14.15 -25.32 13.47
C TRP A 210 -13.96 -26.85 13.47
N TYR A 211 -14.95 -27.65 13.91
CA TYR A 211 -14.96 -29.11 13.76
C TYR A 211 -16.40 -29.66 13.80
N THR A 212 -16.64 -30.74 13.04
CA THR A 212 -17.88 -31.54 12.82
C THR A 212 -18.83 -30.93 11.78
N ASP A 213 -18.91 -31.41 10.53
CA ASP A 213 -19.71 -32.59 10.15
C ASP A 213 -19.26 -33.24 8.82
N ILE A 214 -18.20 -34.05 8.85
CA ILE A 214 -17.91 -35.01 7.77
C ILE A 214 -17.73 -36.36 8.45
N ASN A 215 -18.85 -37.00 8.81
CA ASN A 215 -18.98 -38.44 9.09
C ASN A 215 -20.43 -38.76 9.47
N ALA A 216 -21.35 -38.69 8.52
CA ALA A 216 -22.63 -39.37 8.64
C ALA A 216 -23.22 -39.62 7.24
N THR A 217 -23.43 -40.89 6.93
CA THR A 217 -24.36 -41.36 5.88
C THR A 217 -23.84 -41.38 4.43
N LEU A 218 -22.75 -42.12 4.19
CA LEU A 218 -22.55 -42.79 2.89
C LEU A 218 -23.23 -44.17 2.95
N SER A 219 -24.56 -44.18 2.86
CA SER A 219 -25.34 -45.41 2.75
C SER A 219 -26.70 -45.11 2.12
N SER A 220 -26.71 -45.07 0.79
CA SER A 220 -27.74 -45.63 -0.11
C SER A 220 -27.59 -44.98 -1.49
N LEU A 221 -26.82 -45.63 -2.36
CA LEU A 221 -27.00 -45.51 -3.80
C LEU A 221 -28.40 -46.01 -4.15
N GLU A 222 -29.19 -45.22 -4.87
CA GLU A 222 -29.96 -45.69 -6.03
C GLU A 222 -30.58 -44.50 -6.79
N SER A 223 -30.07 -44.30 -8.00
CA SER A 223 -30.88 -44.09 -9.21
C SER A 223 -31.73 -42.81 -9.35
N LYS A 224 -31.23 -41.81 -10.10
CA LYS A 224 -31.70 -41.47 -11.47
C LYS A 224 -31.43 -40.02 -11.88
N ASP A 225 -30.93 -39.92 -13.11
CA ASP A 225 -31.17 -38.88 -14.12
C ASP A 225 -30.53 -37.49 -13.98
N HIS A 226 -29.54 -37.30 -14.86
CA HIS A 226 -29.09 -36.07 -15.52
C HIS A 226 -29.59 -34.72 -14.99
N LEU A 227 -28.65 -33.91 -14.50
CA LEU A 227 -28.48 -32.48 -14.83
C LEU A 227 -27.11 -32.00 -14.35
N GLN A 228 -26.37 -31.33 -15.23
CA GLN A 228 -25.13 -30.62 -14.92
C GLN A 228 -25.42 -29.43 -14.01
N ALA A 229 -24.68 -29.30 -12.91
CA ALA A 229 -24.65 -28.15 -12.01
C ALA A 229 -23.27 -28.10 -11.30
N PRO A 230 -22.78 -26.90 -10.89
CA PRO A 230 -21.48 -26.38 -11.32
C PRO A 230 -20.37 -26.46 -10.26
N ASP A 231 -19.12 -26.45 -10.72
CA ASP A 231 -17.93 -26.32 -9.87
C ASP A 231 -17.94 -24.97 -9.12
N THR A 232 -17.74 -25.08 -7.83
CA THR A 232 -18.07 -24.13 -6.76
C THR A 232 -17.22 -22.85 -6.77
N GLU A 233 -17.87 -21.72 -7.02
CA GLU A 233 -17.36 -20.35 -6.82
C GLU A 233 -17.44 -19.91 -5.34
N GLU A 234 -16.71 -20.55 -4.41
CA GLU A 234 -16.75 -20.18 -2.98
C GLU A 234 -15.58 -19.28 -2.51
N HIS A 235 -14.80 -18.72 -3.44
CA HIS A 235 -13.68 -17.81 -3.12
C HIS A 235 -13.79 -16.38 -3.66
N ASN A 236 -14.94 -16.00 -4.23
CA ASN A 236 -15.17 -14.65 -4.77
C ASN A 236 -16.08 -13.75 -3.92
N THR A 237 -16.83 -14.27 -2.95
CA THR A 237 -17.81 -13.51 -2.18
C THR A 237 -17.21 -12.38 -1.33
N LYS A 238 -16.02 -12.57 -0.74
CA LYS A 238 -15.36 -11.51 0.06
C LYS A 238 -14.69 -10.39 -0.76
N LYS A 239 -14.57 -10.53 -2.08
CA LYS A 239 -13.98 -9.49 -2.94
C LYS A 239 -15.03 -8.54 -3.53
N LEU A 240 -16.27 -9.00 -3.67
CA LEU A 240 -17.39 -8.22 -4.20
C LEU A 240 -17.93 -7.23 -3.17
N ASP A 241 -18.03 -7.64 -1.90
CA ASP A 241 -18.63 -6.86 -0.81
C ASP A 241 -17.97 -5.47 -0.61
N ASN A 242 -16.63 -5.42 -0.63
CA ASN A 242 -15.91 -4.15 -0.48
C ASN A 242 -16.16 -3.17 -1.65
N SER A 243 -16.42 -3.67 -2.86
CA SER A 243 -16.60 -2.79 -4.02
C SER A 243 -17.97 -2.13 -4.06
N GLU A 244 -18.99 -2.79 -3.51
CA GLU A 244 -20.34 -2.24 -3.41
C GLU A 244 -20.41 -1.19 -2.30
N ASP A 245 -19.88 -1.49 -1.11
CA ASP A 245 -19.75 -0.53 0.00
C ASP A 245 -18.96 0.74 -0.43
N ASP A 246 -17.86 0.56 -1.17
CA ASP A 246 -17.06 1.67 -1.71
C ASP A 246 -17.86 2.52 -2.72
N LEU A 247 -18.63 1.88 -3.61
CA LEU A 247 -19.49 2.58 -4.58
C LEU A 247 -20.63 3.33 -3.89
N GLU A 248 -21.25 2.74 -2.87
CA GLU A 248 -22.28 3.39 -2.07
C GLU A 248 -21.74 4.62 -1.35
N PHE A 249 -20.52 4.53 -0.79
CA PHE A 249 -19.86 5.66 -0.13
C PHE A 249 -19.66 6.85 -1.08
N TRP A 250 -19.11 6.63 -2.27
CA TRP A 250 -18.83 7.72 -3.23
C TRP A 250 -20.07 8.28 -3.92
N ASN A 251 -21.16 7.52 -4.00
CA ASN A 251 -22.42 7.98 -4.61
C ASN A 251 -23.37 8.65 -3.61
N LYS A 252 -23.14 8.49 -2.30
CA LYS A 252 -23.95 9.11 -1.23
C LYS A 252 -23.75 10.64 -1.26
N PRO A 253 -24.81 11.46 -1.40
CA PRO A 253 -24.69 12.91 -1.31
C PRO A 253 -24.12 13.31 0.06
N CYS A 254 -22.94 13.92 0.07
CA CYS A 254 -22.29 14.39 1.28
C CYS A 254 -22.73 15.83 1.59
N LEU A 255 -22.97 16.11 2.87
CA LEU A 255 -23.15 17.49 3.34
C LEU A 255 -21.77 18.14 3.38
N PHE A 256 -21.64 19.41 2.98
CA PHE A 256 -20.39 20.16 3.09
C PHE A 256 -20.13 20.49 4.57
N THR A 257 -19.53 19.56 5.31
CA THR A 257 -19.16 19.70 6.71
C THR A 257 -17.76 19.14 6.99
N PRO A 258 -17.06 19.64 8.01
CA PRO A 258 -15.80 19.05 8.50
C PRO A 258 -15.89 17.55 8.75
N GLU A 259 -17.00 17.06 9.31
CA GLU A 259 -17.16 15.64 9.63
C GLU A 259 -17.21 14.77 8.37
N SER A 260 -17.91 15.20 7.31
CA SER A 260 -17.98 14.44 6.05
C SER A 260 -16.63 14.38 5.35
N ARG A 261 -15.80 15.44 5.48
CA ARG A 261 -14.42 15.45 4.98
C ARG A 261 -13.54 14.44 5.73
N LEU A 262 -13.68 14.36 7.06
CA LEU A 262 -12.98 13.37 7.87
C LEU A 262 -13.45 11.93 7.58
N GLU A 263 -14.75 11.73 7.36
CA GLU A 263 -15.33 10.45 6.97
C GLU A 263 -14.75 9.96 5.63
N THR A 264 -14.68 10.86 4.64
CA THR A 264 -14.04 10.60 3.34
C THR A 264 -12.59 10.18 3.49
N LEU A 265 -11.83 10.89 4.35
CA LEU A 265 -10.43 10.52 4.60
C LEU A 265 -10.31 9.13 5.25
N ARG A 266 -11.13 8.84 6.26
CA ARG A 266 -11.11 7.53 6.94
C ARG A 266 -11.45 6.39 5.98
N HIS A 267 -12.40 6.62 5.07
CA HIS A 267 -12.74 5.66 4.04
C HIS A 267 -11.55 5.41 3.09
N MET A 268 -10.87 6.47 2.64
CA MET A 268 -9.64 6.34 1.83
C MET A 268 -8.49 5.63 2.59
N GLU A 269 -8.26 5.95 3.87
CA GLU A 269 -7.27 5.26 4.69
C GLU A 269 -7.60 3.76 4.83
N LYS A 270 -8.88 3.40 5.01
CA LYS A 270 -9.35 2.01 5.09
C LYS A 270 -9.09 1.28 3.77
N GLN A 271 -9.36 1.92 2.63
CA GLN A 271 -9.03 1.37 1.31
C GLN A 271 -7.52 1.14 1.15
N ARG A 272 -6.67 2.10 1.52
CA ARG A 272 -5.21 1.96 1.46
C ARG A 272 -4.73 0.78 2.31
N LYS A 273 -5.17 0.71 3.57
CA LYS A 273 -4.85 -0.41 4.48
C LYS A 273 -5.31 -1.77 3.92
N ASN A 274 -6.47 -1.81 3.27
CA ASN A 274 -6.98 -3.02 2.62
C ASN A 274 -6.12 -3.43 1.42
N GLN A 275 -5.66 -2.47 0.60
CA GLN A 275 -4.73 -2.73 -0.50
C GLN A 275 -3.37 -3.22 -0.01
N GLU A 276 -2.82 -2.62 1.06
CA GLU A 276 -1.58 -3.05 1.70
C GLU A 276 -1.69 -4.49 2.21
N LYS A 277 -2.76 -4.82 2.96
CA LYS A 277 -3.04 -6.19 3.43
C LYS A 277 -3.18 -7.18 2.27
N LEU A 278 -3.79 -6.78 1.15
CA LEU A 278 -3.89 -7.62 -0.05
C LEU A 278 -2.51 -7.87 -0.67
N SER A 279 -1.63 -6.87 -0.68
CA SER A 279 -0.25 -6.98 -1.17
C SER A 279 0.61 -7.89 -0.29
N GLU A 280 0.46 -7.81 1.03
CA GLU A 280 1.16 -8.67 2.00
C GLU A 280 0.67 -10.12 1.90
N ARG A 281 -0.64 -10.33 1.76
CA ARG A 281 -1.21 -11.68 1.56
C ARG A 281 -0.70 -12.35 0.28
N LYS A 282 -0.43 -11.59 -0.78
CA LYS A 282 0.18 -12.11 -2.01
C LYS A 282 1.65 -12.52 -1.81
N LYS A 283 2.35 -11.98 -0.81
CA LYS A 283 3.73 -12.33 -0.45
C LYS A 283 3.85 -13.59 0.43
N LYS A 284 2.78 -14.36 0.66
CA LYS A 284 2.82 -15.59 1.46
C LYS A 284 3.88 -16.58 0.94
N VAL A 285 4.80 -16.94 1.84
CA VAL A 285 5.99 -17.78 1.65
C VAL A 285 5.63 -19.14 1.07
N LYS A 286 6.34 -19.60 0.02
CA LYS A 286 6.15 -20.93 -0.56
C LYS A 286 6.41 -22.01 0.51
N PRO A 287 5.62 -23.10 0.59
CA PRO A 287 5.85 -24.15 1.58
C PRO A 287 7.27 -24.75 1.40
N PRO A 288 8.00 -25.04 2.51
CA PRO A 288 9.33 -25.62 2.42
C PRO A 288 9.24 -26.99 1.74
N ARG A 289 10.11 -27.24 0.75
CA ARG A 289 10.15 -28.53 0.06
C ARG A 289 10.82 -29.57 0.93
N THR A 290 10.25 -30.76 1.02
CA THR A 290 10.84 -31.92 1.69
C THR A 290 12.04 -32.42 0.88
N LEU A 291 13.25 -32.33 1.44
CA LEU A 291 14.49 -32.77 0.78
C LEU A 291 14.80 -34.27 0.99
N ILE A 292 14.17 -34.88 2.00
CA ILE A 292 14.33 -36.28 2.39
C ILE A 292 12.92 -36.81 2.65
N THR A 293 12.57 -37.96 2.08
CA THR A 293 11.29 -38.64 2.35
C THR A 293 11.25 -39.14 3.80
N GLU A 294 10.06 -39.34 4.37
CA GLU A 294 9.89 -39.88 5.73
C GLU A 294 10.65 -41.21 5.96
N ASP A 295 10.85 -42.01 4.89
CA ASP A 295 11.63 -43.25 4.88
C ASP A 295 13.17 -43.05 4.86
N GLY A 296 13.67 -41.82 4.97
CA GLY A 296 15.11 -41.52 4.92
C GLY A 296 15.73 -41.52 3.52
N LYS A 297 14.93 -41.69 2.45
CA LYS A 297 15.41 -41.63 1.06
C LYS A 297 15.67 -40.17 0.66
N ALA A 298 16.90 -39.87 0.25
CA ALA A 298 17.27 -38.58 -0.29
C ALA A 298 16.63 -38.36 -1.67
N LEU A 299 16.10 -37.16 -1.92
CA LEU A 299 15.52 -36.77 -3.22
C LEU A 299 16.48 -35.90 -4.02
N ASN A 300 16.46 -36.04 -5.35
CA ASN A 300 17.21 -35.15 -6.23
C ASN A 300 16.47 -33.81 -6.35
N VAL A 301 17.15 -32.70 -6.04
CA VAL A 301 16.57 -31.35 -6.04
C VAL A 301 17.56 -30.38 -6.69
N ASN A 302 17.12 -29.63 -7.70
CA ASN A 302 17.92 -28.54 -8.29
C ASN A 302 17.08 -27.25 -8.29
N GLU A 303 16.86 -26.68 -7.10
CA GLU A 303 16.20 -25.37 -6.98
C GLU A 303 16.93 -24.20 -7.65
N PRO A 304 18.28 -24.13 -7.63
CA PRO A 304 18.97 -23.03 -8.29
C PRO A 304 18.97 -23.15 -9.83
N LYS A 305 18.53 -24.28 -10.39
CA LYS A 305 18.53 -24.58 -11.84
C LYS A 305 19.90 -24.39 -12.48
N ILE A 306 20.93 -24.90 -11.79
CA ILE A 306 22.31 -24.83 -12.25
C ILE A 306 22.63 -26.08 -13.06
N ASP A 307 23.39 -25.91 -14.13
CA ASP A 307 23.89 -27.01 -14.93
C ASP A 307 24.95 -27.80 -14.16
N PHE A 308 24.88 -29.13 -14.27
CA PHE A 308 25.80 -30.02 -13.57
C PHE A 308 26.22 -31.19 -14.44
N SER A 309 27.43 -31.68 -14.21
CA SER A 309 27.97 -32.88 -14.85
C SER A 309 28.52 -33.81 -13.77
N LEU A 310 28.03 -35.04 -13.73
CA LEU A 310 28.53 -36.10 -12.84
C LEU A 310 29.38 -37.09 -13.66
N LYS A 311 30.68 -37.17 -13.36
CA LYS A 311 31.60 -38.14 -13.96
C LYS A 311 31.93 -39.21 -12.95
N ASP A 312 31.63 -40.46 -13.29
CA ASP A 312 31.91 -41.60 -12.44
C ASP A 312 33.15 -42.36 -12.93
N ASN A 313 34.25 -42.28 -12.17
CA ASN A 313 35.45 -43.08 -12.40
C ASN A 313 35.49 -44.26 -11.41
N GLU A 314 36.25 -45.31 -11.72
CA GLU A 314 36.37 -46.51 -10.87
C GLU A 314 36.75 -46.21 -9.41
N LYS A 315 37.54 -45.15 -9.17
CA LYS A 315 38.04 -44.78 -7.83
C LYS A 315 37.32 -43.60 -7.20
N GLN A 316 36.69 -42.72 -8.00
CA GLN A 316 36.14 -41.46 -7.49
C GLN A 316 35.01 -40.94 -8.38
N ILE A 317 34.04 -40.28 -7.75
CA ILE A 317 32.93 -39.57 -8.39
C ILE A 317 33.29 -38.07 -8.41
N ILE A 318 33.18 -37.43 -9.57
CA ILE A 318 33.46 -36.01 -9.76
C ILE A 318 32.17 -35.31 -10.16
N LEU A 319 31.69 -34.37 -9.34
CA LEU A 319 30.53 -33.52 -9.60
C LEU A 319 31.01 -32.12 -9.96
N ASP A 320 30.72 -31.66 -11.18
CA ASP A 320 30.97 -30.30 -11.66
C ASP A 320 29.65 -29.51 -11.66
N LEU A 321 29.61 -28.39 -10.94
CA LEU A 321 28.47 -27.49 -10.85
C LEU A 321 28.84 -26.13 -11.46
N ALA A 322 28.08 -25.67 -12.44
CA ALA A 322 28.27 -24.38 -13.11
C ALA A 322 27.77 -23.20 -12.25
N VAL A 323 28.43 -22.94 -11.11
CA VAL A 323 28.06 -21.84 -10.22
C VAL A 323 28.46 -20.49 -10.85
N TYR A 324 27.68 -19.44 -10.59
CA TYR A 324 27.90 -18.10 -11.12
C TYR A 324 29.32 -17.56 -10.82
N ARG A 325 29.99 -17.04 -11.86
CA ARG A 325 31.36 -16.50 -11.82
C ARG A 325 31.60 -15.49 -10.70
N TYR A 326 30.66 -14.55 -10.51
CA TYR A 326 30.78 -13.46 -9.54
C TYR A 326 30.06 -13.73 -8.21
N MET A 327 29.70 -14.97 -7.91
CA MET A 327 29.16 -15.31 -6.60
C MET A 327 30.25 -15.21 -5.53
N ASP A 328 29.94 -14.68 -4.35
CA ASP A 328 30.84 -14.83 -3.22
C ASP A 328 30.83 -16.27 -2.71
N THR A 329 32.00 -16.78 -2.30
CA THR A 329 32.18 -18.15 -1.78
C THR A 329 31.46 -18.32 -0.44
N SER A 330 31.22 -17.23 0.30
CA SER A 330 30.43 -17.20 1.53
C SER A 330 28.96 -17.65 1.33
N LEU A 331 28.43 -17.54 0.11
CA LEU A 331 27.06 -17.90 -0.25
C LEU A 331 26.90 -19.36 -0.72
N ILE A 332 27.98 -20.15 -0.63
CA ILE A 332 28.05 -21.53 -1.08
C ILE A 332 28.41 -22.41 0.13
N ASN A 333 27.58 -23.39 0.45
CA ASN A 333 27.87 -24.39 1.47
C ASN A 333 27.75 -25.79 0.86
N VAL A 334 28.75 -26.64 1.05
CA VAL A 334 28.83 -27.99 0.49
C VAL A 334 28.85 -29.00 1.62
N ASP A 335 27.89 -29.91 1.61
CA ASP A 335 27.75 -31.03 2.54
C ASP A 335 27.74 -32.34 1.73
N VAL A 336 28.66 -33.24 2.05
CA VAL A 336 28.82 -34.53 1.38
C VAL A 336 28.49 -35.62 2.39
N GLN A 337 27.44 -36.38 2.09
CA GLN A 337 27.03 -37.55 2.85
C GLN A 337 27.36 -38.82 2.05
N PRO A 338 27.48 -40.00 2.69
CA PRO A 338 27.81 -41.24 1.98
C PRO A 338 26.87 -41.56 0.81
N THR A 339 25.60 -41.17 0.90
CA THR A 339 24.54 -41.48 -0.09
C THR A 339 24.15 -40.29 -0.97
N TYR A 340 24.44 -39.05 -0.58
CA TYR A 340 24.02 -37.86 -1.33
C TYR A 340 24.96 -36.67 -1.13
N VAL A 341 24.94 -35.73 -2.07
CA VAL A 341 25.62 -34.43 -1.96
C VAL A 341 24.59 -33.34 -1.88
N ARG A 342 24.78 -32.39 -0.96
CA ARG A 342 23.97 -31.18 -0.84
C ARG A 342 24.85 -29.94 -1.00
N VAL A 343 24.47 -29.05 -1.91
CA VAL A 343 25.11 -27.76 -2.12
C VAL A 343 24.08 -26.65 -1.97
N MET A 344 24.24 -25.78 -0.99
CA MET A 344 23.39 -24.60 -0.77
C MET A 344 23.97 -23.42 -1.53
N ILE A 345 23.19 -22.84 -2.45
CA ILE A 345 23.62 -21.72 -3.30
C ILE A 345 22.61 -20.58 -3.13
N LYS A 346 23.01 -19.46 -2.51
CA LYS A 346 22.09 -18.34 -2.18
C LYS A 346 20.83 -18.80 -1.42
N GLY A 347 21.00 -19.75 -0.49
CA GLY A 347 19.91 -20.32 0.30
C GLY A 347 19.02 -21.35 -0.43
N LYS A 348 19.27 -21.63 -1.72
CA LYS A 348 18.56 -22.65 -2.48
C LYS A 348 19.33 -23.99 -2.47
N PRO A 349 18.73 -25.10 -2.05
CA PRO A 349 19.37 -26.41 -2.05
C PRO A 349 19.48 -26.99 -3.46
N PHE A 350 20.69 -27.45 -3.79
CA PHE A 350 20.97 -28.45 -4.81
C PHE A 350 21.30 -29.76 -4.09
N GLN A 351 20.56 -30.83 -4.32
CA GLN A 351 20.80 -32.15 -3.75
C GLN A 351 20.81 -33.19 -4.86
N LEU A 352 21.82 -34.07 -4.85
CA LEU A 352 21.95 -35.18 -5.78
C LEU A 352 22.28 -36.46 -5.02
N VAL A 353 21.52 -37.53 -5.28
CA VAL A 353 21.79 -38.88 -4.79
C VAL A 353 22.96 -39.46 -5.57
N LEU A 354 23.95 -40.01 -4.86
CA LEU A 354 25.14 -40.59 -5.44
C LEU A 354 24.88 -42.04 -5.88
N PRO A 355 25.46 -42.50 -7.02
CA PRO A 355 25.28 -43.86 -7.51
C PRO A 355 26.02 -44.92 -6.70
N ALA A 356 27.04 -44.53 -5.92
CA ALA A 356 27.83 -45.41 -5.06
C ALA A 356 28.16 -44.70 -3.76
N GLU A 357 28.40 -45.46 -2.68
CA GLU A 357 28.81 -44.89 -1.41
C GLU A 357 30.20 -44.25 -1.52
N VAL A 358 30.30 -43.02 -1.01
CA VAL A 358 31.54 -42.24 -1.00
C VAL A 358 32.08 -42.06 0.41
N LYS A 359 33.39 -41.85 0.52
CA LYS A 359 34.04 -41.46 1.79
C LYS A 359 33.95 -39.94 1.95
N PRO A 360 33.08 -39.42 2.84
CA PRO A 360 32.92 -37.97 3.02
C PRO A 360 34.23 -37.32 3.50
N ASP A 361 34.96 -37.98 4.40
CA ASP A 361 36.21 -37.47 4.99
C ASP A 361 37.33 -37.26 3.97
N SER A 362 37.30 -37.99 2.85
CA SER A 362 38.30 -37.89 1.78
C SER A 362 37.83 -37.02 0.61
N SER A 363 36.64 -36.43 0.71
CA SER A 363 36.07 -35.60 -0.36
C SER A 363 36.65 -34.19 -0.35
N SER A 364 36.84 -33.61 -1.52
CA SER A 364 37.37 -32.23 -1.67
C SER A 364 36.51 -31.42 -2.62
N ALA A 365 36.20 -30.18 -2.25
CA ALA A 365 35.49 -29.23 -3.11
C ALA A 365 36.41 -28.07 -3.50
N LYS A 366 36.49 -27.74 -4.80
CA LYS A 366 37.32 -26.65 -5.34
C LYS A 366 36.50 -25.80 -6.29
N ARG A 367 36.61 -24.48 -6.16
CA ARG A 367 35.93 -23.53 -7.03
C ARG A 367 36.92 -22.80 -7.92
N SER A 368 36.60 -22.69 -9.20
CA SER A 368 37.34 -21.88 -10.17
C SER A 368 36.94 -20.40 -10.03
N GLN A 369 37.91 -19.52 -9.76
CA GLN A 369 37.66 -18.07 -9.70
C GLN A 369 37.34 -17.48 -11.09
N THR A 370 37.91 -18.05 -12.15
CA THR A 370 37.78 -17.51 -13.51
C THR A 370 36.48 -17.96 -14.17
N THR A 371 36.09 -19.22 -14.01
CA THR A 371 34.90 -19.79 -14.66
C THR A 371 33.69 -19.87 -13.72
N GLY A 372 33.90 -19.83 -12.39
CA GLY A 372 32.83 -19.98 -11.39
C GLY A 372 32.50 -21.42 -11.03
N HIS A 373 32.95 -22.40 -11.82
CA HIS A 373 32.65 -23.83 -11.64
C HIS A 373 33.11 -24.36 -10.29
N LEU A 374 32.24 -25.11 -9.62
CA LEU A 374 32.51 -25.80 -8.36
C LEU A 374 32.65 -27.30 -8.66
N VAL A 375 33.85 -27.84 -8.48
CA VAL A 375 34.19 -29.25 -8.70
C VAL A 375 34.33 -29.94 -7.35
N ILE A 376 33.53 -30.99 -7.13
CA ILE A 376 33.51 -31.80 -5.92
C ILE A 376 34.02 -33.20 -6.29
N CYS A 377 35.15 -33.60 -5.73
CA CYS A 377 35.76 -34.92 -5.92
C CYS A 377 35.47 -35.79 -4.69
N MET A 378 34.83 -36.94 -4.90
CA MET A 378 34.37 -37.84 -3.84
C MET A 378 34.90 -39.26 -4.09
N PRO A 379 35.86 -39.75 -3.32
CA PRO A 379 36.38 -41.12 -3.46
C PRO A 379 35.32 -42.16 -3.12
N LYS A 380 35.20 -43.22 -3.94
CA LYS A 380 34.31 -44.35 -3.66
C LYS A 380 34.83 -45.17 -2.48
N VAL A 381 33.93 -45.79 -1.72
CA VAL A 381 34.32 -46.80 -0.73
C VAL A 381 34.76 -48.06 -1.47
N GLY A 382 36.07 -48.37 -1.44
CA GLY A 382 36.62 -49.60 -2.04
C GLY A 382 36.15 -50.86 -1.33
N GLU A 383 35.87 -51.90 -2.13
CA GLU A 383 35.50 -53.30 -1.85
C GLU A 383 34.90 -53.67 -0.48
N VAL A 384 33.70 -54.24 -0.56
CA VAL A 384 32.87 -54.86 0.46
C VAL A 384 33.70 -55.60 1.52
N ILE A 385 33.77 -55.06 2.73
CA ILE A 385 34.10 -55.87 3.91
C ILE A 385 32.92 -56.82 4.09
N THR A 386 33.04 -58.01 3.50
CA THR A 386 32.13 -59.11 3.77
C THR A 386 32.31 -59.44 5.24
N GLY A 387 31.31 -59.09 6.06
CA GLY A 387 31.35 -59.34 7.50
C GLY A 387 31.70 -60.80 7.75
N GLY A 388 32.80 -61.02 8.48
CA GLY A 388 33.23 -62.36 8.86
C GLY A 388 32.08 -63.08 9.53
N GLN A 389 31.49 -64.04 8.84
CA GLN A 389 30.61 -65.02 9.45
C GLN A 389 31.47 -65.75 10.48
N ARG A 390 31.22 -65.45 11.76
CA ARG A 390 31.59 -66.35 12.85
C ARG A 390 31.04 -67.72 12.47
N ALA A 391 31.95 -68.67 12.28
CA ALA A 391 31.64 -70.07 12.05
C ALA A 391 30.83 -70.60 13.24
N PHE A 392 29.51 -70.60 13.11
CA PHE A 392 28.65 -71.46 13.91
C PHE A 392 28.58 -72.82 13.20
N THR A 393 29.10 -73.80 13.91
CA THR A 393 29.12 -75.22 13.54
C THR A 393 27.71 -75.76 13.27
N SER A 394 27.61 -76.45 12.14
CA SER A 394 26.47 -77.20 11.61
C SER A 394 25.71 -78.05 12.64
N VAL A 395 24.38 -77.95 12.63
CA VAL A 395 23.48 -79.10 12.88
C VAL A 395 22.37 -79.08 11.83
N LYS A 396 22.25 -80.20 11.11
CA LYS A 396 21.28 -80.52 10.05
C LYS A 396 19.94 -80.99 10.63
N THR A 397 18.83 -80.56 10.01
CA THR A 397 17.61 -81.37 9.77
C THR A 397 16.70 -80.59 8.79
N THR A 398 16.66 -80.96 7.50
CA THR A 398 15.55 -81.69 6.80
C THR A 398 14.20 -80.95 6.83
N SER A 399 13.87 -80.17 5.80
CA SER A 399 13.02 -80.54 4.64
C SER A 399 11.56 -80.87 5.00
N ASP A 400 10.61 -80.01 4.62
CA ASP A 400 9.55 -80.43 3.69
C ASP A 400 8.86 -79.26 2.99
N ARG A 401 8.35 -79.55 1.80
CA ARG A 401 7.77 -78.64 0.81
C ARG A 401 6.26 -78.50 1.00
N SER A 402 5.74 -77.29 0.83
CA SER A 402 4.45 -77.07 0.18
C SER A 402 4.42 -75.69 -0.48
N ARG A 403 4.31 -75.71 -1.81
CA ARG A 403 4.01 -74.58 -2.69
C ARG A 403 2.54 -74.25 -2.54
N GLU A 404 2.20 -72.96 -2.49
CA GLU A 404 0.97 -72.47 -3.13
C GLU A 404 1.15 -71.00 -3.56
N HIS A 405 0.74 -70.77 -4.82
CA HIS A 405 0.88 -69.56 -5.61
C HIS A 405 -0.06 -68.44 -5.18
N ILE A 406 0.44 -67.20 -5.08
CA ILE A 406 -0.34 -66.00 -5.42
C ILE A 406 0.55 -65.01 -6.20
N ASN A 407 0.12 -64.70 -7.41
CA ASN A 407 0.72 -63.74 -8.36
C ASN A 407 0.47 -62.29 -7.92
N THR A 408 1.48 -61.41 -8.00
CA THR A 408 1.29 -60.00 -8.38
C THR A 408 2.57 -59.37 -8.93
N ARG A 409 2.38 -58.54 -9.96
CA ARG A 409 3.34 -57.94 -10.91
C ARG A 409 4.14 -56.74 -10.33
N SER A 410 5.42 -56.61 -10.70
CA SER A 410 6.10 -55.31 -10.94
C SER A 410 7.17 -55.52 -12.02
N LYS A 411 6.88 -55.18 -13.29
CA LYS A 411 7.12 -53.91 -13.99
C LYS A 411 8.60 -53.50 -14.10
N HIS A 412 9.09 -53.76 -15.32
CA HIS A 412 10.21 -53.20 -16.06
C HIS A 412 10.76 -51.84 -15.56
N MET A 413 12.08 -51.76 -15.37
CA MET A 413 12.81 -50.49 -15.30
C MET A 413 12.91 -49.90 -16.71
N GLU A 414 12.50 -48.66 -16.89
CA GLU A 414 12.73 -47.85 -18.09
C GLU A 414 13.75 -46.75 -17.76
N LYS A 415 14.82 -46.68 -18.56
CA LYS A 415 15.84 -45.62 -18.50
C LYS A 415 15.32 -44.42 -19.31
N LEU A 416 15.41 -43.22 -18.74
CA LEU A 416 15.06 -41.98 -19.45
C LEU A 416 16.31 -41.45 -20.18
N GLU A 417 16.43 -41.77 -21.47
CA GLU A 417 17.37 -41.11 -22.38
C GLU A 417 16.69 -39.86 -22.94
N VAL A 418 17.24 -38.68 -22.63
CA VAL A 418 16.77 -37.41 -23.20
C VAL A 418 17.71 -37.02 -24.33
N ASP A 419 17.20 -37.09 -25.56
CA ASP A 419 17.91 -36.70 -26.78
C ASP A 419 18.47 -35.26 -26.69
N PRO A 420 19.75 -35.02 -27.03
CA PRO A 420 20.35 -33.68 -27.07
C PRO A 420 19.73 -32.75 -28.14
N SER A 421 18.90 -33.27 -29.04
CA SER A 421 18.30 -32.54 -30.17
C SER A 421 16.98 -31.82 -29.84
N LYS A 422 16.48 -31.88 -28.60
CA LYS A 422 15.20 -31.27 -28.19
C LYS A 422 15.31 -29.96 -27.39
N HIS A 423 16.44 -29.25 -27.45
CA HIS A 423 16.54 -27.89 -26.91
C HIS A 423 15.78 -26.87 -27.78
N SER A 424 14.47 -26.77 -27.55
CA SER A 424 13.67 -25.62 -28.00
C SER A 424 13.85 -24.49 -26.99
N PHE A 425 14.71 -23.52 -27.29
CA PHE A 425 14.70 -22.22 -26.61
C PHE A 425 13.31 -21.60 -26.77
N PRO A 426 12.63 -21.17 -25.68
CA PRO A 426 11.42 -20.37 -25.83
C PRO A 426 11.83 -18.99 -26.35
N ASP A 427 11.40 -18.68 -27.57
CA ASP A 427 11.57 -17.37 -28.17
C ASP A 427 10.74 -16.33 -27.41
N VAL A 428 11.43 -15.53 -26.60
CA VAL A 428 10.86 -14.50 -25.72
C VAL A 428 10.36 -13.28 -26.50
N THR A 429 10.62 -13.20 -27.81
CA THR A 429 10.22 -12.05 -28.64
C THR A 429 8.74 -12.07 -29.07
N ASN A 430 8.02 -13.18 -28.84
CA ASN A 430 6.61 -13.32 -29.20
C ASN A 430 5.61 -13.21 -28.02
N ILE A 431 6.05 -12.78 -26.84
CA ILE A 431 5.19 -12.68 -25.64
C ILE A 431 4.12 -11.58 -25.77
N VAL A 432 4.29 -10.63 -26.69
CA VAL A 432 3.27 -9.62 -27.02
C VAL A 432 2.79 -9.82 -28.46
N GLN A 433 2.26 -11.01 -28.78
CA GLN A 433 1.41 -11.17 -29.96
C GLN A 433 -0.05 -10.97 -29.54
N GLY A 434 -0.60 -9.83 -29.98
CA GLY A 434 -1.94 -9.38 -29.67
C GLY A 434 -3.00 -10.40 -30.07
N LYS A 435 -3.74 -10.89 -29.07
CA LYS A 435 -5.14 -11.26 -29.30
C LYS A 435 -5.88 -9.98 -29.67
N LYS A 436 -6.29 -9.91 -30.93
CA LYS A 436 -7.34 -9.01 -31.41
C LYS A 436 -8.61 -9.27 -30.60
N HIS A 437 -8.74 -8.63 -29.45
CA HIS A 437 -10.04 -8.37 -28.85
C HIS A 437 -10.55 -7.09 -29.49
N THR A 438 -11.54 -7.26 -30.36
CA THR A 438 -12.42 -6.19 -30.83
C THR A 438 -12.88 -5.34 -29.65
N PRO A 439 -12.60 -4.02 -29.64
CA PRO A 439 -13.18 -3.14 -28.64
C PRO A 439 -14.69 -3.06 -28.94
N ARG A 440 -15.51 -3.62 -28.05
CA ARG A 440 -16.92 -3.22 -27.98
C ARG A 440 -16.93 -1.74 -27.58
N ARG A 441 -17.09 -0.87 -28.58
CA ARG A 441 -17.47 0.53 -28.42
C ARG A 441 -18.63 0.60 -27.42
N ARG A 442 -18.39 1.21 -26.26
CA ARG A 442 -19.48 1.85 -25.52
C ARG A 442 -19.93 3.06 -26.35
N PRO A 443 -21.24 3.34 -26.42
CA PRO A 443 -21.72 4.52 -27.12
C PRO A 443 -21.18 5.75 -26.40
N GLU A 444 -20.38 6.57 -27.09
CA GLU A 444 -20.12 7.94 -26.67
C GLU A 444 -21.46 8.68 -26.61
N PRO A 445 -21.65 9.58 -25.62
CA PRO A 445 -22.78 10.48 -25.65
C PRO A 445 -22.67 11.30 -26.95
N LYS A 446 -23.76 11.37 -27.70
CA LYS A 446 -23.86 12.21 -28.90
C LYS A 446 -23.59 13.65 -28.48
N ILE A 447 -22.38 14.13 -28.74
CA ILE A 447 -22.07 15.55 -28.76
C ILE A 447 -22.73 16.08 -30.03
N ILE A 448 -23.78 16.87 -29.83
CA ILE A 448 -24.43 17.66 -30.87
C ILE A 448 -23.38 18.66 -31.35
N PRO A 449 -23.04 18.73 -32.65
CA PRO A 449 -22.23 19.82 -33.16
C PRO A 449 -23.10 21.08 -33.16
N SER A 450 -22.99 21.88 -32.09
CA SER A 450 -23.50 23.25 -32.09
C SER A 450 -22.45 24.12 -32.79
N GLU A 451 -22.82 24.54 -33.99
CA GLU A 451 -22.49 25.80 -34.66
C GLU A 451 -21.11 26.41 -34.35
N GLU A 452 -20.28 26.38 -35.38
CA GLU A 452 -19.05 27.15 -35.55
C GLU A 452 -19.25 28.59 -35.03
N ASP A 453 -18.53 28.95 -33.97
CA ASP A 453 -18.36 30.36 -33.58
C ASP A 453 -17.53 31.06 -34.67
N PRO A 454 -18.09 32.05 -35.40
CA PRO A 454 -17.37 32.72 -36.49
C PRO A 454 -16.31 33.72 -36.01
N THR A 455 -15.73 33.53 -34.81
CA THR A 455 -14.82 34.50 -34.17
C THR A 455 -13.52 33.88 -33.63
N PHE A 456 -13.22 32.61 -33.93
CA PHE A 456 -11.94 32.00 -33.56
C PHE A 456 -10.92 32.14 -34.71
N GLU A 457 -10.00 33.11 -34.58
CA GLU A 457 -8.80 33.20 -35.42
C GLU A 457 -7.67 32.40 -34.78
N ASP A 458 -7.29 31.29 -35.43
CA ASP A 458 -6.18 30.43 -35.02
C ASP A 458 -4.84 31.13 -35.32
N ASN A 459 -4.03 31.40 -34.30
CA ASN A 459 -2.78 32.13 -34.44
C ASN A 459 -1.71 31.24 -35.11
N PRO A 460 -1.20 31.58 -36.32
CA PRO A 460 -0.28 30.73 -37.08
C PRO A 460 1.13 30.60 -36.48
N GLU A 461 1.41 31.20 -35.33
CA GLU A 461 2.74 31.27 -34.72
C GLU A 461 3.05 30.16 -33.69
N VAL A 462 2.11 29.27 -33.36
CA VAL A 462 2.31 28.23 -32.34
C VAL A 462 2.73 26.89 -32.97
N PRO A 463 3.99 26.45 -32.81
CA PRO A 463 4.41 25.13 -33.27
C PRO A 463 3.79 24.02 -32.39
N PRO A 464 3.46 22.84 -32.98
CA PRO A 464 2.97 21.70 -32.22
C PRO A 464 4.04 21.17 -31.25
N LEU A 465 3.62 20.80 -30.04
CA LEU A 465 4.47 20.10 -29.07
C LEU A 465 4.87 18.73 -29.64
N ILE A 466 6.18 18.47 -29.66
CA ILE A 466 6.79 17.18 -30.04
C ILE A 466 6.47 16.11 -28.99
#